data_AF-A0A3N5V430-F1
#
_entry.id   AF-A0A3N5V430-F1
#
_cell.length_a   1.000
_cell.length_b   1.000
_cell.length_c   1.000
_cell.angle_alpha   90.00
_cell.angle_beta   90.00
_cell.angle_gamma   90.00
#
_symmetry.space_group_name_H-M   'P 1'
#
loop_
_entity.id
_entity.type
_entity.pdbx_description
1 polymer ?
#
loop_
_entity_poly.entity_id
_entity_poly.type
_entity_poly.pdbx_seq_one_letter_code
_entity_poly.pdbx_strand_id
1 'polypeptide(L)'
;MILVTGATGNIGRELVMQLARTGKPFSVMVRNTAKAQQMLGAVPNLTIVEGDVSKTATLPAALEGVETVFLLTPSDFRQVEQQGNFIRAAKAAGVKHIVKLSVVGAAPDAPAQLMRWHAQVERELEQSGMSWTHLRPHVFYQYWLQLVYPINMTGGFYASLDAHVPLPAIDIRDIAAIAVRCLTEPGHEGKIYRLTGPEALTNVQVAEKIGRVMGKPVTYSYMPPDQTKKGMIEMGMAPWFVDFVVGMDEAYSTGKYSPDTFDFYRLTGRQPISADRFFRDFGDFIRNPPQFDMSAMRGGAPAVNPEDLKAKVIRLYDELNRNNMDVLYEIMHPHFTAHGETMGLDPNDKDHLAAVARGIQWAKWVFPDLYVSVDETIAEGNMVTARLRWRGTVTQEVYGVPPSGKTIEWTGIAINRFEDGKIVERWFNSDELGMMRGMGLIPSMDGEAPADSSNAETQPAASTAPADTSKELTEPTESTAPTAAGNSQSQPVTVSAPSAVSGNGQSQTAAVQTRME
;
A
#
# COMPACT_ATOMS: atom_id res chain seq x y z
N MET A 1 -31.26 -13.36 -11.53
CA MET A 1 -30.42 -12.25 -12.06
C MET A 1 -28.94 -12.50 -11.75
N ILE A 2 -28.00 -12.05 -12.60
CA ILE A 2 -26.54 -12.19 -12.37
C ILE A 2 -25.99 -10.93 -11.68
N LEU A 3 -25.12 -11.09 -10.67
CA LEU A 3 -24.36 -9.99 -10.05
C LEU A 3 -22.85 -10.20 -10.22
N VAL A 4 -22.12 -9.16 -10.61
CA VAL A 4 -20.67 -9.18 -10.73
C VAL A 4 -20.05 -8.29 -9.66
N THR A 5 -19.21 -8.87 -8.81
CA THR A 5 -18.33 -8.12 -7.90
C THR A 5 -16.98 -7.85 -8.60
N GLY A 6 -16.25 -6.81 -8.16
CA GLY A 6 -14.95 -6.48 -8.77
C GLY A 6 -15.02 -5.98 -10.22
N ALA A 7 -16.19 -5.50 -10.65
CA ALA A 7 -16.49 -5.14 -12.04
C ALA A 7 -15.61 -4.05 -12.65
N THR A 8 -15.03 -3.18 -11.82
CA THR A 8 -14.12 -2.10 -12.26
C THR A 8 -12.66 -2.53 -12.37
N GLY A 9 -12.31 -3.74 -11.91
CA GLY A 9 -10.97 -4.33 -12.02
C GLY A 9 -10.71 -4.92 -13.41
N ASN A 10 -9.46 -5.37 -13.64
CA ASN A 10 -9.02 -5.87 -14.96
C ASN A 10 -9.89 -7.03 -15.48
N ILE A 11 -10.08 -8.08 -14.69
CA ILE A 11 -10.89 -9.25 -15.07
C ILE A 11 -12.38 -8.88 -15.12
N GLY A 12 -12.85 -8.12 -14.13
CA GLY A 12 -14.26 -7.72 -14.03
C GLY A 12 -14.72 -6.90 -15.24
N ARG A 13 -13.88 -5.99 -15.75
CA ARG A 13 -14.19 -5.21 -16.96
C ARG A 13 -14.36 -6.10 -18.18
N GLU A 14 -13.45 -7.04 -18.41
CA GLU A 14 -13.59 -8.00 -19.52
C GLU A 14 -14.85 -8.86 -19.37
N LEU A 15 -15.16 -9.30 -18.16
CA LEU A 15 -16.38 -10.05 -17.87
C LEU A 15 -17.64 -9.23 -18.17
N VAL A 16 -17.71 -7.98 -17.72
CA VAL A 16 -18.85 -7.07 -17.98
C VAL A 16 -19.06 -6.88 -19.48
N MET A 17 -17.98 -6.61 -20.23
CA MET A 17 -18.06 -6.41 -21.68
C MET A 17 -18.51 -7.69 -22.41
N GLN A 18 -18.11 -8.87 -21.95
CA GLN A 18 -18.52 -10.13 -22.55
C GLN A 18 -19.94 -10.55 -22.14
N LEU A 19 -20.36 -10.31 -20.89
CA LEU A 19 -21.74 -10.53 -20.43
C LEU A 19 -22.73 -9.66 -21.22
N ALA A 20 -22.41 -8.40 -21.48
CA ALA A 20 -23.26 -7.51 -22.27
C ALA A 20 -23.60 -8.07 -23.66
N ARG A 21 -22.66 -8.81 -24.29
CA ARG A 21 -22.87 -9.45 -25.60
C ARG A 21 -23.84 -10.63 -25.56
N THR A 22 -24.13 -11.18 -24.37
CA THR A 22 -25.13 -12.25 -24.20
C THR A 22 -26.56 -11.74 -24.27
N GLY A 23 -26.77 -10.42 -24.16
CA GLY A 23 -28.10 -9.80 -24.11
C GLY A 23 -28.86 -10.02 -22.79
N LYS A 24 -28.31 -10.82 -21.86
CA LYS A 24 -28.94 -11.07 -20.56
C LYS A 24 -28.76 -9.85 -19.63
N PRO A 25 -29.78 -9.47 -18.84
CA PRO A 25 -29.63 -8.43 -17.83
C PRO A 25 -28.73 -8.90 -16.68
N PHE A 26 -27.86 -8.02 -16.21
CA PHE A 26 -26.94 -8.28 -15.11
C PHE A 26 -26.65 -7.02 -14.32
N SER A 27 -26.19 -7.19 -13.09
CA SER A 27 -25.83 -6.10 -12.19
C SER A 27 -24.34 -6.13 -11.86
N VAL A 28 -23.76 -4.97 -11.56
CA VAL A 28 -22.42 -4.86 -10.97
C VAL A 28 -22.50 -4.19 -9.61
N MET A 29 -21.83 -4.78 -8.62
CA MET A 29 -21.71 -4.20 -7.28
C MET A 29 -20.43 -3.38 -7.18
N VAL A 30 -20.56 -2.12 -6.79
CA VAL A 30 -19.43 -1.18 -6.68
C VAL A 30 -19.54 -0.32 -5.42
N ARG A 31 -18.38 0.12 -4.91
CA ARG A 31 -18.29 1.04 -3.77
C ARG A 31 -18.57 2.50 -4.15
N ASN A 32 -18.28 2.88 -5.39
CA ASN A 32 -18.44 4.23 -5.90
C ASN A 32 -19.24 4.17 -7.21
N THR A 33 -20.53 4.48 -7.11
CA THR A 33 -21.48 4.42 -8.22
C THR A 33 -21.20 5.48 -9.27
N ALA A 34 -20.79 6.70 -8.88
CA ALA A 34 -20.43 7.76 -9.82
C ALA A 34 -19.25 7.37 -10.73
N LYS A 35 -18.17 6.83 -10.14
CA LYS A 35 -17.02 6.33 -10.89
C LYS A 35 -17.41 5.15 -11.79
N ALA A 36 -18.24 4.24 -11.29
CA ALA A 36 -18.72 3.12 -12.09
C ALA A 36 -19.60 3.58 -13.26
N GLN A 37 -20.44 4.59 -13.07
CA GLN A 37 -21.27 5.17 -14.12
C GLN A 37 -20.39 5.79 -15.22
N GLN A 38 -19.31 6.48 -14.86
CA GLN A 38 -18.35 7.01 -15.84
C GLN A 38 -17.66 5.90 -16.64
N MET A 39 -17.31 4.79 -15.99
CA MET A 39 -16.55 3.69 -16.62
C MET A 39 -17.41 2.70 -17.40
N LEU A 40 -18.60 2.40 -16.91
CA LEU A 40 -19.45 1.29 -17.35
C LEU A 40 -20.86 1.72 -17.75
N GLY A 41 -21.24 2.99 -17.56
CA GLY A 41 -22.62 3.46 -17.76
C GLY A 41 -23.14 3.36 -19.21
N ALA A 42 -22.25 3.20 -20.19
CA ALA A 42 -22.60 2.98 -21.59
C ALA A 42 -22.78 1.48 -21.93
N VAL A 43 -22.52 0.56 -21.00
CA VAL A 43 -22.65 -0.87 -21.23
C VAL A 43 -24.14 -1.26 -21.22
N PRO A 44 -24.66 -1.90 -22.28
CA PRO A 44 -26.07 -2.26 -22.34
C PRO A 44 -26.42 -3.38 -21.35
N ASN A 45 -27.68 -3.42 -20.92
CA ASN A 45 -28.24 -4.44 -20.01
C ASN A 45 -27.56 -4.52 -18.64
N LEU A 46 -26.77 -3.50 -18.28
CA LEU A 46 -26.06 -3.40 -17.01
C LEU A 46 -26.84 -2.50 -16.03
N THR A 47 -27.03 -3.01 -14.82
CA THR A 47 -27.46 -2.21 -13.66
C THR A 47 -26.29 -2.01 -12.71
N ILE A 48 -26.06 -0.77 -12.25
CA ILE A 48 -25.04 -0.49 -11.23
C ILE A 48 -25.73 -0.42 -9.87
N VAL A 49 -25.25 -1.22 -8.91
CA VAL A 49 -25.73 -1.21 -7.52
C VAL A 49 -24.60 -0.88 -6.56
N GLU A 50 -24.92 -0.13 -5.50
CA GLU A 50 -23.95 0.19 -4.45
C GLU A 50 -23.80 -1.00 -3.50
N GLY A 51 -22.56 -1.33 -3.15
CA GLY A 51 -22.26 -2.32 -2.12
C GLY A 51 -20.77 -2.39 -1.80
N ASP A 52 -20.48 -2.65 -0.53
CA ASP A 52 -19.12 -2.78 -0.02
C ASP A 52 -19.02 -4.01 0.89
N VAL A 53 -18.15 -4.96 0.50
CA VAL A 53 -17.86 -6.18 1.26
C VAL A 53 -17.24 -5.93 2.63
N SER A 54 -16.67 -4.73 2.83
CA SER A 54 -16.19 -4.26 4.14
C SER A 54 -17.27 -3.56 4.96
N LYS A 55 -18.44 -3.26 4.39
CA LYS A 55 -19.60 -2.67 5.08
C LYS A 55 -20.82 -3.58 4.88
N THR A 56 -20.89 -4.65 5.65
CA THR A 56 -21.87 -5.73 5.49
C THR A 56 -23.33 -5.26 5.44
N ALA A 57 -23.66 -4.16 6.12
CA ALA A 57 -24.99 -3.53 6.08
C ALA A 57 -25.44 -3.09 4.67
N THR A 58 -24.50 -2.89 3.74
CA THR A 58 -24.79 -2.50 2.34
C THR A 58 -25.15 -3.69 1.44
N LEU A 59 -24.80 -4.91 1.85
CA LEU A 59 -24.92 -6.10 1.00
C LEU A 59 -26.37 -6.57 0.74
N PRO A 60 -27.33 -6.51 1.70
CA PRO A 60 -28.69 -6.99 1.46
C PRO A 60 -29.36 -6.33 0.26
N ALA A 61 -29.25 -5.00 0.13
CA ALA A 61 -29.83 -4.26 -0.99
C ALA A 61 -29.17 -4.62 -2.33
N ALA A 62 -27.84 -4.81 -2.34
CA ALA A 62 -27.11 -5.20 -3.55
C ALA A 62 -27.44 -6.62 -4.04
N LEU A 63 -27.96 -7.48 -3.17
CA LEU A 63 -28.23 -8.89 -3.42
C LEU A 63 -29.71 -9.19 -3.70
N GLU A 64 -30.60 -8.19 -3.67
CA GLU A 64 -32.03 -8.37 -3.92
C GLU A 64 -32.28 -8.94 -5.34
N GLY A 65 -32.99 -10.08 -5.41
CA GLY A 65 -33.31 -10.76 -6.67
C GLY A 65 -32.12 -11.40 -7.40
N VAL A 66 -30.93 -11.41 -6.78
CA VAL A 66 -29.71 -12.04 -7.34
C VAL A 66 -29.80 -13.56 -7.19
N GLU A 67 -29.52 -14.27 -8.28
CA GLU A 67 -29.53 -15.74 -8.30
C GLU A 67 -28.13 -16.32 -8.50
N THR A 68 -27.30 -15.66 -9.31
CA THR A 68 -25.95 -16.12 -9.63
C THR A 68 -24.96 -14.98 -9.45
N VAL A 69 -23.81 -15.25 -8.82
CA VAL A 69 -22.78 -14.23 -8.55
C VAL A 69 -21.44 -14.60 -9.17
N PHE A 70 -20.74 -13.62 -9.74
CA PHE A 70 -19.29 -13.68 -9.91
C PHE A 70 -18.59 -13.01 -8.71
N LEU A 71 -17.84 -13.81 -7.94
CA LEU A 71 -17.15 -13.36 -6.73
C LEU A 71 -15.66 -13.11 -7.00
N LEU A 72 -15.27 -11.84 -6.92
CA LEU A 72 -13.91 -11.34 -7.03
C LEU A 72 -13.75 -10.09 -6.15
N THR A 73 -12.85 -10.17 -5.17
CA THR A 73 -12.39 -9.03 -4.36
C THR A 73 -10.91 -8.76 -4.64
N PRO A 74 -10.36 -7.59 -4.24
CA PRO A 74 -8.91 -7.40 -4.24
C PRO A 74 -8.18 -8.52 -3.49
N SER A 75 -6.97 -8.84 -3.94
CA SER A 75 -6.06 -9.76 -3.26
C SER A 75 -5.28 -9.00 -2.20
N ASP A 76 -5.83 -8.95 -1.00
CA ASP A 76 -5.20 -8.34 0.17
C ASP A 76 -5.39 -9.23 1.41
N PHE A 77 -4.77 -8.85 2.53
CA PHE A 77 -4.80 -9.62 3.78
C PHE A 77 -6.21 -9.80 4.38
N ARG A 78 -7.21 -9.01 3.94
CA ARG A 78 -8.61 -9.11 4.34
C ARG A 78 -9.45 -9.92 3.36
N GLN A 79 -8.87 -10.53 2.33
CA GLN A 79 -9.61 -11.29 1.31
C GLN A 79 -10.58 -12.32 1.93
N VAL A 80 -10.12 -13.07 2.92
CA VAL A 80 -10.93 -14.09 3.61
C VAL A 80 -12.13 -13.45 4.31
N GLU A 81 -11.90 -12.37 5.07
CA GLU A 81 -12.96 -11.62 5.76
C GLU A 81 -13.99 -11.08 4.76
N GLN A 82 -13.53 -10.40 3.71
CA GLN A 82 -14.37 -9.75 2.70
C GLN A 82 -15.23 -10.77 1.93
N GLN A 83 -14.62 -11.85 1.43
CA GLN A 83 -15.35 -12.86 0.68
C GLN A 83 -16.27 -13.69 1.60
N GLY A 84 -15.86 -13.97 2.84
CA GLY A 84 -16.72 -14.62 3.83
C GLY A 84 -17.95 -13.79 4.19
N ASN A 85 -17.77 -12.47 4.37
CA ASN A 85 -18.89 -11.52 4.57
C ASN A 85 -19.88 -11.60 3.40
N PHE A 86 -19.37 -11.59 2.18
CA PHE A 86 -20.19 -11.68 0.98
C PHE A 86 -20.92 -13.02 0.88
N ILE A 87 -20.25 -14.15 1.13
CA ILE A 87 -20.86 -15.50 1.08
C ILE A 87 -22.02 -15.60 2.08
N ARG A 88 -21.85 -15.08 3.30
CA ARG A 88 -22.92 -15.06 4.32
C ARG A 88 -24.11 -14.23 3.86
N ALA A 89 -23.87 -13.03 3.32
CA ALA A 89 -24.93 -12.17 2.81
C ALA A 89 -25.66 -12.80 1.60
N ALA A 90 -24.92 -13.39 0.67
CA ALA A 90 -25.45 -14.09 -0.50
C ALA A 90 -26.34 -15.27 -0.09
N LYS A 91 -25.91 -16.05 0.90
CA LYS A 91 -26.73 -17.12 1.48
C LYS A 91 -28.04 -16.58 2.08
N ALA A 92 -27.96 -15.51 2.87
CA ALA A 92 -29.14 -14.90 3.49
C ALA A 92 -30.13 -14.33 2.45
N ALA A 93 -29.61 -13.81 1.32
CA ALA A 93 -30.41 -13.29 0.21
C ALA A 93 -30.98 -14.38 -0.71
N GLY A 94 -30.62 -15.66 -0.51
CA GLY A 94 -31.11 -16.77 -1.34
C GLY A 94 -30.43 -16.90 -2.69
N VAL A 95 -29.19 -16.41 -2.83
CA VAL A 95 -28.36 -16.65 -4.02
C VAL A 95 -28.20 -18.16 -4.22
N LYS A 96 -28.35 -18.63 -5.46
CA LYS A 96 -28.35 -20.06 -5.80
C LYS A 96 -26.94 -20.56 -6.15
N HIS A 97 -26.15 -19.74 -6.83
CA HIS A 97 -24.86 -20.15 -7.39
C HIS A 97 -23.80 -19.04 -7.33
N ILE A 98 -22.57 -19.38 -6.91
CA ILE A 98 -21.42 -18.47 -6.94
C ILE A 98 -20.31 -19.05 -7.81
N VAL A 99 -19.92 -18.30 -8.84
CA VAL A 99 -18.70 -18.51 -9.63
C VAL A 99 -17.59 -17.66 -9.00
N LYS A 100 -16.67 -18.31 -8.30
CA LYS A 100 -15.56 -17.65 -7.61
C LYS A 100 -14.32 -17.63 -8.48
N LEU A 101 -13.72 -16.45 -8.65
CA LEU A 101 -12.35 -16.39 -9.11
C LEU A 101 -11.41 -16.78 -7.95
N SER A 102 -10.68 -17.85 -8.17
CA SER A 102 -9.74 -18.45 -7.24
C SER A 102 -8.33 -18.43 -7.83
N VAL A 103 -7.47 -19.34 -7.39
CA VAL A 103 -6.10 -19.46 -7.89
C VAL A 103 -5.73 -20.94 -8.08
N VAL A 104 -4.88 -21.22 -9.06
CA VAL A 104 -4.24 -22.54 -9.14
C VAL A 104 -3.56 -22.88 -7.82
N GLY A 105 -3.64 -24.15 -7.41
CA GLY A 105 -2.97 -24.60 -6.20
C GLY A 105 -3.61 -24.19 -4.88
N ALA A 106 -4.82 -23.61 -4.87
CA ALA A 106 -5.56 -23.34 -3.64
C ALA A 106 -5.66 -24.62 -2.78
N ALA A 107 -4.92 -24.64 -1.68
CA ALA A 107 -4.84 -25.70 -0.68
C ALA A 107 -4.45 -25.10 0.68
N PRO A 108 -4.89 -25.69 1.82
CA PRO A 108 -4.58 -25.18 3.15
C PRO A 108 -3.08 -25.23 3.50
N ASP A 109 -2.34 -26.14 2.89
CA ASP A 109 -0.90 -26.39 3.05
C ASP A 109 -0.05 -25.82 1.90
N ALA A 110 -0.65 -25.02 1.01
CA ALA A 110 0.07 -24.41 -0.10
C ALA A 110 1.16 -23.44 0.39
N PRO A 111 2.31 -23.32 -0.31
CA PRO A 111 3.43 -22.47 0.13
C PRO A 111 3.09 -20.97 0.13
N ALA A 112 2.34 -20.50 -0.87
CA ALA A 112 1.94 -19.11 -0.99
C ALA A 112 0.73 -18.76 -0.09
N GLN A 113 0.82 -17.65 0.64
CA GLN A 113 -0.28 -17.17 1.49
C GLN A 113 -1.58 -16.92 0.70
N LEU A 114 -1.49 -16.42 -0.53
CA LEU A 114 -2.64 -16.21 -1.41
C LEU A 114 -3.39 -17.53 -1.71
N MET A 115 -2.67 -18.62 -1.97
CA MET A 115 -3.28 -19.93 -2.23
C MET A 115 -4.05 -20.44 -1.00
N ARG A 116 -3.51 -20.22 0.20
CA ARG A 116 -4.17 -20.59 1.46
C ARG A 116 -5.43 -19.76 1.72
N TRP A 117 -5.39 -18.45 1.50
CA TRP A 117 -6.57 -17.58 1.60
C TRP A 117 -7.69 -18.04 0.65
N HIS A 118 -7.35 -18.29 -0.61
CA HIS A 118 -8.34 -18.80 -1.55
C HIS A 118 -8.90 -20.16 -1.13
N ALA A 119 -8.08 -21.08 -0.61
CA ALA A 119 -8.53 -22.38 -0.12
C ALA A 119 -9.51 -22.27 1.06
N GLN A 120 -9.26 -21.32 1.96
CA GLN A 120 -10.17 -21.04 3.07
C GLN A 120 -11.53 -20.54 2.56
N VAL A 121 -11.53 -19.59 1.62
CA VAL A 121 -12.79 -19.06 1.07
C VAL A 121 -13.53 -20.09 0.21
N GLU A 122 -12.81 -20.92 -0.57
CA GLU A 122 -13.43 -22.01 -1.32
C GLU A 122 -14.18 -22.96 -0.39
N ARG A 123 -13.57 -23.32 0.74
CA ARG A 123 -14.19 -24.16 1.76
C ARG A 123 -15.42 -23.51 2.39
N GLU A 124 -15.34 -22.21 2.73
CA GLU A 124 -16.49 -21.47 3.25
C GLU A 124 -17.65 -21.46 2.24
N LEU A 125 -17.35 -21.28 0.95
CA LEU A 125 -18.35 -21.31 -0.11
C LEU A 125 -18.96 -22.71 -0.28
N GLU A 126 -18.13 -23.76 -0.28
CA GLU A 126 -18.58 -25.16 -0.35
C GLU A 126 -19.51 -25.54 0.82
N GLN A 127 -19.22 -25.02 2.02
CA GLN A 127 -20.02 -25.24 3.23
C GLN A 127 -21.26 -24.34 3.33
N SER A 128 -21.41 -23.35 2.45
CA SER A 128 -22.51 -22.39 2.51
C SER A 128 -23.88 -23.05 2.23
N GLY A 129 -23.91 -24.13 1.47
CA GLY A 129 -25.12 -24.77 0.94
C GLY A 129 -25.59 -24.21 -0.41
N MET A 130 -24.94 -23.17 -0.94
CA MET A 130 -25.15 -22.69 -2.31
C MET A 130 -24.37 -23.56 -3.30
N SER A 131 -24.82 -23.61 -4.56
CA SER A 131 -24.01 -24.18 -5.63
C SER A 131 -22.78 -23.30 -5.87
N TRP A 132 -21.68 -23.89 -6.34
CA TRP A 132 -20.43 -23.17 -6.55
C TRP A 132 -19.68 -23.61 -7.80
N THR A 133 -18.84 -22.74 -8.33
CA THR A 133 -17.82 -23.06 -9.35
C THR A 133 -16.55 -22.30 -9.00
N HIS A 134 -15.41 -22.99 -8.93
CA HIS A 134 -14.11 -22.35 -8.70
C HIS A 134 -13.34 -22.24 -10.00
N LEU A 135 -13.04 -21.00 -10.41
CA LEU A 135 -12.13 -20.73 -11.53
C LEU A 135 -10.73 -20.55 -10.96
N ARG A 136 -9.83 -21.49 -11.21
CA ARG A 136 -8.45 -21.50 -10.71
C ARG A 136 -7.47 -21.21 -11.85
N PRO A 137 -7.32 -19.96 -12.29
CA PRO A 137 -6.35 -19.62 -13.31
C PRO A 137 -4.91 -19.72 -12.78
N HIS A 138 -3.99 -19.93 -13.71
CA HIS A 138 -2.55 -19.73 -13.51
C HIS A 138 -2.20 -18.23 -13.57
N VAL A 139 -0.92 -17.88 -13.59
CA VAL A 139 -0.42 -16.51 -13.76
C VAL A 139 -0.99 -15.87 -15.03
N PHE A 140 -1.17 -14.55 -15.01
CA PHE A 140 -1.75 -13.82 -16.14
C PHE A 140 -0.67 -13.18 -17.01
N TYR A 141 -0.88 -13.10 -18.32
CA TYR A 141 0.03 -12.32 -19.17
C TYR A 141 0.13 -10.84 -18.75
N GLN A 142 -0.94 -10.31 -18.14
CA GLN A 142 -1.01 -8.96 -17.58
C GLN A 142 -0.01 -8.70 -16.45
N TYR A 143 0.52 -9.74 -15.80
CA TYR A 143 1.61 -9.59 -14.82
C TYR A 143 2.80 -8.86 -15.45
N TRP A 144 3.25 -9.30 -16.63
CA TRP A 144 4.41 -8.67 -17.28
C TRP A 144 4.12 -7.27 -17.82
N LEU A 145 2.86 -6.90 -18.06
CA LEU A 145 2.51 -5.51 -18.40
C LEU A 145 2.88 -4.55 -17.26
N GLN A 146 2.77 -4.99 -16.01
CA GLN A 146 3.17 -4.19 -14.85
C GLN A 146 4.69 -3.98 -14.79
N LEU A 147 5.46 -4.86 -15.43
CA LEU A 147 6.92 -4.78 -15.48
C LEU A 147 7.44 -3.97 -16.68
N VAL A 148 6.60 -3.58 -17.63
CA VAL A 148 7.05 -2.88 -18.85
C VAL A 148 7.76 -1.57 -18.52
N TYR A 149 7.24 -0.76 -17.58
CA TYR A 149 7.88 0.49 -17.19
C TYR A 149 9.30 0.27 -16.60
N PRO A 150 9.49 -0.57 -15.55
CA PRO A 150 10.84 -0.85 -15.06
C PRO A 150 11.72 -1.52 -16.12
N ILE A 151 11.20 -2.45 -16.93
CA ILE A 151 11.93 -3.06 -18.07
C ILE A 151 12.41 -1.97 -19.04
N ASN A 152 11.60 -0.96 -19.31
CA ASN A 152 11.97 0.12 -20.21
C ASN A 152 13.16 0.93 -19.66
N MET A 153 13.25 1.08 -18.33
CA MET A 153 14.30 1.81 -17.62
C MET A 153 15.59 1.01 -17.43
N THR A 154 15.49 -0.28 -17.13
CA THR A 154 16.64 -1.12 -16.73
C THR A 154 17.11 -2.09 -17.81
N GLY A 155 16.32 -2.29 -18.88
CA GLY A 155 16.59 -3.27 -19.93
C GLY A 155 16.18 -4.70 -19.57
N GLY A 156 15.53 -4.92 -18.43
CA GLY A 156 15.16 -6.27 -18.00
C GLY A 156 14.32 -6.31 -16.74
N PHE A 157 13.97 -7.52 -16.31
CA PHE A 157 13.28 -7.75 -15.04
C PHE A 157 13.88 -8.95 -14.32
N TYR A 158 13.68 -8.99 -13.00
CA TYR A 158 14.11 -10.09 -12.16
C TYR A 158 12.94 -10.65 -11.35
N ALA A 159 13.03 -11.93 -11.00
CA ALA A 159 12.12 -12.59 -10.08
C ALA A 159 12.84 -13.73 -9.37
N SER A 160 12.18 -14.30 -8.35
CA SER A 160 12.68 -15.46 -7.60
C SER A 160 12.35 -16.80 -8.23
N LEU A 161 11.70 -16.79 -9.39
CA LEU A 161 11.42 -17.97 -10.18
C LEU A 161 12.64 -18.42 -10.99
N ASP A 162 13.03 -19.69 -10.89
CA ASP A 162 14.13 -20.21 -11.72
C ASP A 162 13.87 -19.98 -13.23
N ALA A 163 14.93 -19.61 -13.96
CA ALA A 163 14.83 -19.20 -15.36
C ALA A 163 14.35 -20.32 -16.31
N HIS A 164 14.44 -21.58 -15.89
CA HIS A 164 14.02 -22.74 -16.67
C HIS A 164 12.60 -23.19 -16.34
N VAL A 165 11.92 -22.59 -15.36
CA VAL A 165 10.56 -22.97 -14.97
C VAL A 165 9.55 -22.36 -15.97
N PRO A 166 8.82 -23.18 -16.72
CA PRO A 166 7.81 -22.68 -17.64
C PRO A 166 6.49 -22.39 -16.91
N LEU A 167 5.85 -21.29 -17.28
CA LEU A 167 4.56 -20.86 -16.74
C LEU A 167 3.49 -20.91 -17.84
N PRO A 168 2.41 -21.69 -17.67
CA PRO A 168 1.30 -21.76 -18.62
C PRO A 168 0.34 -20.59 -18.44
N ALA A 169 0.86 -19.37 -18.65
CA ALA A 169 0.19 -18.11 -18.37
C ALA A 169 -1.04 -17.90 -19.25
N ILE A 170 -2.12 -17.38 -18.67
CA ILE A 170 -3.40 -17.17 -19.36
C ILE A 170 -3.73 -15.68 -19.54
N ASP A 171 -4.45 -15.34 -20.59
CA ASP A 171 -5.02 -14.00 -20.76
C ASP A 171 -6.33 -13.85 -19.95
N ILE A 172 -6.49 -12.75 -19.20
CA ILE A 172 -7.73 -12.46 -18.48
C ILE A 172 -8.98 -12.46 -19.38
N ARG A 173 -8.84 -12.17 -20.68
CA ARG A 173 -9.96 -12.22 -21.64
C ARG A 173 -10.56 -13.62 -21.75
N ASP A 174 -9.73 -14.65 -21.59
CA ASP A 174 -10.16 -16.05 -21.59
C ASP A 174 -10.73 -16.48 -20.24
N ILE A 175 -10.19 -15.98 -19.13
CA ILE A 175 -10.79 -16.16 -17.80
C ILE A 175 -12.23 -15.60 -17.80
N ALA A 176 -12.41 -14.38 -18.31
CA ALA A 176 -13.72 -13.76 -18.44
C ALA A 176 -14.67 -14.59 -19.32
N ALA A 177 -14.18 -15.17 -20.42
CA ALA A 177 -15.00 -16.01 -21.29
C ALA A 177 -15.49 -17.28 -20.58
N ILE A 178 -14.66 -17.91 -19.75
CA ILE A 178 -15.09 -19.05 -18.92
C ILE A 178 -16.09 -18.61 -17.86
N ALA A 179 -15.83 -17.49 -17.19
CA ALA A 179 -16.76 -16.93 -16.22
C ALA A 179 -18.14 -16.66 -16.83
N VAL A 180 -18.22 -16.08 -18.04
CA VAL A 180 -19.51 -15.89 -18.75
C VAL A 180 -20.27 -17.19 -18.89
N ARG A 181 -19.63 -18.26 -19.36
CA ARG A 181 -20.29 -19.57 -19.51
C ARG A 181 -20.77 -20.11 -18.17
N CYS A 182 -19.91 -20.09 -17.16
CA CYS A 182 -20.25 -20.53 -15.81
C CYS A 182 -21.41 -19.75 -15.18
N LEU A 183 -21.60 -18.49 -15.54
CA LEU A 183 -22.69 -17.64 -15.04
C LEU A 183 -23.99 -17.79 -15.83
N THR A 184 -23.94 -18.28 -17.06
CA THR A 184 -25.06 -18.18 -18.02
C THR A 184 -25.56 -19.53 -18.55
N GLU A 185 -24.82 -20.60 -18.31
CA GLU A 185 -25.10 -21.96 -18.77
C GLU A 185 -25.15 -22.94 -17.57
N PRO A 186 -25.96 -24.01 -17.64
CA PRO A 186 -26.01 -25.03 -16.59
C PRO A 186 -24.83 -26.01 -16.68
N GLY A 187 -24.60 -26.80 -15.61
CA GLY A 187 -23.64 -27.91 -15.60
C GLY A 187 -22.25 -27.55 -15.08
N HIS A 188 -22.10 -26.36 -14.51
CA HIS A 188 -20.85 -25.88 -13.92
C HIS A 188 -20.83 -25.97 -12.39
N GLU A 189 -21.93 -26.44 -11.77
CA GLU A 189 -22.08 -26.59 -10.33
C GLU A 189 -21.14 -27.68 -9.79
N GLY A 190 -20.47 -27.39 -8.67
CA GLY A 190 -19.49 -28.26 -8.02
C GLY A 190 -18.22 -28.49 -8.84
N LYS A 191 -17.92 -27.62 -9.82
CA LYS A 191 -16.75 -27.78 -10.71
C LYS A 191 -15.60 -26.86 -10.33
N ILE A 192 -14.40 -27.39 -10.52
CA ILE A 192 -13.14 -26.64 -10.46
C ILE A 192 -12.57 -26.63 -11.87
N TYR A 193 -12.43 -25.44 -12.45
CA TYR A 193 -11.77 -25.26 -13.75
C TYR A 193 -10.39 -24.67 -13.55
N ARG A 194 -9.35 -25.38 -14.02
CA ARG A 194 -7.97 -24.92 -14.00
C ARG A 194 -7.68 -24.24 -15.33
N LEU A 195 -7.39 -22.94 -15.30
CA LEU A 195 -7.32 -22.14 -16.52
C LEU A 195 -5.87 -21.77 -16.84
N THR A 196 -5.37 -22.29 -17.96
CA THR A 196 -4.01 -22.08 -18.46
C THR A 196 -4.05 -21.51 -19.87
N GLY A 197 -2.96 -20.85 -20.28
CA GLY A 197 -2.75 -20.48 -21.68
C GLY A 197 -2.35 -21.66 -22.55
N PRO A 198 -2.21 -21.45 -23.87
CA PRO A 198 -1.87 -22.53 -24.80
C PRO A 198 -0.39 -22.92 -24.77
N GLU A 199 0.47 -22.12 -24.12
CA GLU A 199 1.92 -22.27 -24.11
C GLU A 199 2.44 -22.14 -22.67
N ALA A 200 3.37 -23.00 -22.28
CA ALA A 200 4.12 -22.85 -21.04
C ALA A 200 5.47 -22.18 -21.35
N LEU A 201 5.64 -20.92 -20.90
CA LEU A 201 6.79 -20.08 -21.24
C LEU A 201 7.64 -19.78 -20.01
N THR A 202 8.95 -19.87 -20.17
CA THR A 202 9.90 -19.36 -19.17
C THR A 202 9.92 -17.83 -19.17
N ASN A 203 10.34 -17.21 -18.07
CA ASN A 203 10.53 -15.75 -18.02
C ASN A 203 11.56 -15.26 -19.06
N VAL A 204 12.53 -16.09 -19.45
CA VAL A 204 13.47 -15.79 -20.54
C VAL A 204 12.73 -15.66 -21.87
N GLN A 205 11.86 -16.61 -22.21
CA GLN A 205 11.07 -16.56 -23.43
C GLN A 205 10.05 -15.41 -23.43
N VAL A 206 9.48 -15.09 -22.26
CA VAL A 206 8.62 -13.91 -22.11
C VAL A 206 9.41 -12.62 -22.35
N ALA A 207 10.61 -12.50 -21.77
CA ALA A 207 11.50 -11.37 -22.01
C ALA A 207 11.80 -11.19 -23.51
N GLU A 208 12.10 -12.27 -24.24
CA GLU A 208 12.30 -12.24 -25.70
C GLU A 208 11.06 -11.75 -26.47
N LYS A 209 9.86 -12.17 -26.06
CA LYS A 209 8.60 -11.73 -26.70
C LYS A 209 8.34 -10.25 -26.43
N ILE A 210 8.56 -9.77 -25.20
CA ILE A 210 8.46 -8.35 -24.86
C ILE A 210 9.49 -7.53 -25.66
N GLY A 211 10.75 -7.96 -25.69
CA GLY A 211 11.83 -7.28 -26.42
C GLY A 211 11.56 -7.16 -27.92
N ARG A 212 10.97 -8.19 -28.54
CA ARG A 212 10.51 -8.13 -29.94
C ARG A 212 9.45 -7.04 -30.17
N VAL A 213 8.52 -6.85 -29.23
CA VAL A 213 7.48 -5.82 -29.33
C VAL A 213 8.02 -4.42 -29.06
N MET A 214 8.97 -4.30 -28.12
CA MET A 214 9.66 -3.04 -27.80
C MET A 214 10.68 -2.62 -28.86
N GLY A 215 11.16 -3.56 -29.68
CA GLY A 215 12.24 -3.32 -30.63
C GLY A 215 13.63 -3.20 -29.98
N LYS A 216 13.80 -3.69 -28.75
CA LYS A 216 15.08 -3.69 -28.02
C LYS A 216 15.25 -4.95 -27.18
N PRO A 217 16.48 -5.42 -26.90
CA PRO A 217 16.70 -6.58 -26.03
C PRO A 217 16.10 -6.36 -24.64
N VAL A 218 15.48 -7.42 -24.10
CA VAL A 218 14.98 -7.46 -22.73
C VAL A 218 15.51 -8.73 -22.08
N THR A 219 16.12 -8.60 -20.90
CA THR A 219 16.72 -9.73 -20.18
C THR A 219 15.89 -10.12 -18.96
N TYR A 220 15.87 -11.41 -18.67
CA TYR A 220 15.42 -11.93 -17.39
C TYR A 220 16.62 -12.27 -16.51
N SER A 221 16.55 -11.97 -15.21
CA SER A 221 17.57 -12.37 -14.24
C SER A 221 16.92 -13.06 -13.05
N TYR A 222 17.37 -14.29 -12.77
CA TYR A 222 17.00 -14.97 -11.54
C TYR A 222 17.66 -14.27 -10.34
N MET A 223 16.87 -14.06 -9.28
CA MET A 223 17.36 -13.57 -8.00
C MET A 223 16.91 -14.54 -6.88
N PRO A 224 17.81 -15.04 -6.02
CA PRO A 224 17.42 -15.95 -4.95
C PRO A 224 16.26 -15.41 -4.10
N PRO A 225 15.35 -16.28 -3.61
CA PRO A 225 14.19 -15.88 -2.81
C PRO A 225 14.52 -14.90 -1.68
N ASP A 226 15.56 -15.17 -0.88
CA ASP A 226 15.93 -14.32 0.25
C ASP A 226 16.41 -12.93 -0.18
N GLN A 227 17.12 -12.84 -1.31
CA GLN A 227 17.55 -11.56 -1.87
C GLN A 227 16.36 -10.78 -2.44
N THR A 228 15.43 -11.47 -3.11
CA THR A 228 14.20 -10.87 -3.62
C THR A 228 13.35 -10.33 -2.47
N LYS A 229 13.16 -11.12 -1.40
CA LYS A 229 12.42 -10.72 -0.19
C LYS A 229 13.05 -9.46 0.42
N LYS A 230 14.36 -9.48 0.66
CA LYS A 230 15.10 -8.35 1.22
C LYS A 230 14.95 -7.09 0.37
N GLY A 231 15.17 -7.18 -0.94
CA GLY A 231 15.07 -6.04 -1.86
C GLY A 231 13.66 -5.44 -1.91
N MET A 232 12.61 -6.27 -1.92
CA MET A 232 11.24 -5.77 -1.92
C MET A 232 10.88 -5.06 -0.60
N ILE A 233 11.34 -5.58 0.54
CA ILE A 233 11.14 -4.94 1.86
C ILE A 233 11.88 -3.59 1.90
N GLU A 234 13.14 -3.52 1.44
CA GLU A 234 13.92 -2.28 1.38
C GLU A 234 13.29 -1.22 0.46
N MET A 235 12.55 -1.65 -0.57
CA MET A 235 11.74 -0.76 -1.43
C MET A 235 10.42 -0.29 -0.79
N GLY A 236 10.15 -0.70 0.45
CA GLY A 236 8.95 -0.33 1.21
C GLY A 236 7.71 -1.14 0.84
N MET A 237 7.86 -2.33 0.25
CA MET A 237 6.73 -3.23 0.01
C MET A 237 6.33 -3.92 1.32
N ALA A 238 5.01 -4.03 1.54
CA ALA A 238 4.49 -4.65 2.75
C ALA A 238 4.86 -6.15 2.84
N PRO A 239 5.23 -6.68 4.01
CA PRO A 239 5.67 -8.08 4.17
C PRO A 239 4.69 -9.11 3.59
N TRP A 240 3.38 -8.91 3.79
CA TRP A 240 2.35 -9.81 3.24
C TRP A 240 2.37 -9.89 1.71
N PHE A 241 2.74 -8.80 1.03
CA PHE A 241 2.84 -8.74 -0.42
C PHE A 241 4.12 -9.42 -0.91
N VAL A 242 5.22 -9.25 -0.17
CA VAL A 242 6.50 -9.94 -0.43
C VAL A 242 6.34 -11.45 -0.30
N ASP A 243 5.70 -11.93 0.77
CA ASP A 243 5.39 -13.34 0.98
C ASP A 243 4.45 -13.89 -0.10
N PHE A 244 3.52 -13.07 -0.58
CA PHE A 244 2.69 -13.43 -1.72
C PHE A 244 3.53 -13.64 -2.98
N VAL A 245 4.36 -12.67 -3.39
CA VAL A 245 5.13 -12.77 -4.65
C VAL A 245 6.13 -13.92 -4.59
N VAL A 246 6.98 -13.95 -3.55
CA VAL A 246 8.04 -14.96 -3.45
C VAL A 246 7.48 -16.34 -3.16
N GLY A 247 6.42 -16.44 -2.36
CA GLY A 247 5.75 -17.72 -2.12
C GLY A 247 5.10 -18.32 -3.38
N MET A 248 4.63 -17.47 -4.32
CA MET A 248 4.12 -17.94 -5.61
C MET A 248 5.25 -18.45 -6.50
N ASP A 249 6.40 -17.77 -6.55
CA ASP A 249 7.58 -18.24 -7.28
C ASP A 249 8.11 -19.57 -6.72
N GLU A 250 8.18 -19.70 -5.40
CA GLU A 250 8.52 -20.96 -4.70
C GLU A 250 7.51 -22.07 -5.08
N ALA A 251 6.21 -21.76 -5.11
CA ALA A 251 5.17 -22.72 -5.52
C ALA A 251 5.41 -23.20 -6.95
N TYR A 252 5.58 -22.28 -7.90
CA TYR A 252 5.75 -22.61 -9.31
C TYR A 252 7.05 -23.37 -9.59
N SER A 253 8.11 -23.09 -8.82
CA SER A 253 9.39 -23.79 -8.93
C SER A 253 9.28 -25.30 -8.65
N THR A 254 8.25 -25.75 -7.93
CA THR A 254 8.02 -27.18 -7.70
C THR A 254 7.47 -27.93 -8.93
N GLY A 255 6.98 -27.22 -9.96
CA GLY A 255 6.28 -27.80 -11.11
C GLY A 255 4.88 -28.35 -10.80
N LYS A 256 4.55 -28.62 -9.53
CA LYS A 256 3.27 -29.22 -9.08
C LYS A 256 2.03 -28.39 -9.46
N TYR A 257 2.21 -27.07 -9.56
CA TYR A 257 1.12 -26.11 -9.76
C TYR A 257 1.00 -25.59 -11.19
N SER A 258 1.76 -26.15 -12.13
CA SER A 258 1.76 -25.77 -13.54
C SER A 258 1.32 -26.92 -14.47
N PRO A 259 0.22 -27.65 -14.18
CA PRO A 259 -0.23 -28.70 -15.08
C PRO A 259 -0.78 -28.09 -16.37
N ASP A 260 -0.49 -28.72 -17.51
CA ASP A 260 -1.21 -28.43 -18.75
C ASP A 260 -2.68 -28.82 -18.57
N THR A 261 -3.58 -27.88 -18.86
CA THR A 261 -5.02 -28.13 -18.75
C THR A 261 -5.74 -27.78 -20.03
N PHE A 262 -6.76 -28.57 -20.34
CA PHE A 262 -7.60 -28.37 -21.52
C PHE A 262 -8.99 -27.85 -21.17
N ASP A 263 -9.21 -27.39 -19.93
CA ASP A 263 -10.53 -26.97 -19.46
C ASP A 263 -11.08 -25.84 -20.32
N PHE A 264 -10.23 -24.89 -20.70
CA PHE A 264 -10.61 -23.80 -21.59
C PHE A 264 -11.10 -24.33 -22.96
N TYR A 265 -10.31 -25.19 -23.59
CA TYR A 265 -10.63 -25.78 -24.88
C TYR A 265 -11.89 -26.66 -24.81
N ARG A 266 -12.01 -27.50 -23.79
CA ARG A 266 -13.17 -28.38 -23.56
C ARG A 266 -14.46 -27.60 -23.39
N LEU A 267 -14.39 -26.44 -22.73
CA LEU A 267 -15.56 -25.59 -22.53
C LEU A 267 -15.88 -24.78 -23.78
N THR A 268 -14.89 -24.22 -24.46
CA THR A 268 -15.15 -23.20 -25.49
C THR A 268 -15.02 -23.68 -26.93
N GLY A 269 -14.43 -24.86 -27.14
CA GLY A 269 -14.07 -25.38 -28.47
C GLY A 269 -12.94 -24.61 -29.18
N ARG A 270 -12.33 -23.62 -28.51
CA ARG A 270 -11.27 -22.77 -29.06
C ARG A 270 -10.01 -22.82 -28.19
N GLN A 271 -8.87 -22.55 -28.80
CA GLN A 271 -7.62 -22.38 -28.05
C GLN A 271 -7.65 -21.07 -27.25
N PRO A 272 -7.00 -21.02 -26.07
CA PRO A 272 -6.76 -19.76 -25.38
C PRO A 272 -5.83 -18.87 -26.21
N ILE A 273 -5.83 -17.58 -25.89
CA ILE A 273 -5.01 -16.55 -26.53
C ILE A 273 -3.53 -16.86 -26.29
N SER A 274 -2.78 -17.05 -27.38
CA SER A 274 -1.32 -17.23 -27.35
C SER A 274 -0.59 -15.99 -26.85
N ALA A 275 0.62 -16.18 -26.32
CA ALA A 275 1.48 -15.08 -25.89
C ALA A 275 1.78 -14.09 -27.03
N ASP A 276 2.02 -14.58 -28.26
CA ASP A 276 2.33 -13.71 -29.41
C ASP A 276 1.15 -12.81 -29.77
N ARG A 277 -0.07 -13.33 -29.70
CA ARG A 277 -1.28 -12.52 -29.88
C ARG A 277 -1.43 -11.51 -28.74
N PHE A 278 -1.28 -11.94 -27.50
CA PHE A 278 -1.37 -11.05 -26.35
C PHE A 278 -0.39 -9.86 -26.46
N PHE A 279 0.91 -10.12 -26.60
CA PHE A 279 1.91 -9.06 -26.64
C PHE A 279 1.77 -8.14 -27.86
N ARG A 280 1.23 -8.65 -28.98
CA ARG A 280 0.85 -7.83 -30.14
C ARG A 280 -0.32 -6.91 -29.83
N ASP A 281 -1.40 -7.45 -29.24
CA ASP A 281 -2.60 -6.68 -28.87
C ASP A 281 -2.28 -5.54 -27.89
N PHE A 282 -1.32 -5.75 -26.98
CA PHE A 282 -0.82 -4.76 -26.03
C PHE A 282 0.41 -3.99 -26.52
N GLY A 283 0.74 -4.06 -27.81
CA GLY A 283 1.99 -3.52 -28.34
C GLY A 283 2.17 -2.03 -28.11
N ASP A 284 1.10 -1.24 -28.22
CA ASP A 284 1.16 0.21 -27.99
C ASP A 284 1.44 0.56 -26.54
N PHE A 285 0.84 -0.17 -25.60
CA PHE A 285 1.13 -0.04 -24.16
C PHE A 285 2.57 -0.46 -23.86
N ILE A 286 3.07 -1.53 -24.49
CA ILE A 286 4.42 -2.05 -24.28
C ILE A 286 5.48 -1.05 -24.80
N ARG A 287 5.23 -0.42 -25.94
CA ARG A 287 6.12 0.60 -26.52
C ARG A 287 6.05 1.93 -25.77
N ASN A 288 4.87 2.29 -25.25
CA ASN A 288 4.61 3.56 -24.60
C ASN A 288 3.94 3.34 -23.23
N PRO A 289 4.64 2.73 -22.25
CA PRO A 289 4.05 2.50 -20.95
C PRO A 289 3.76 3.85 -20.26
N PRO A 290 2.58 4.04 -19.65
CA PRO A 290 2.37 5.18 -18.77
C PRO A 290 3.36 5.12 -17.60
N GLN A 291 3.64 6.27 -16.98
CA GLN A 291 4.45 6.30 -15.76
C GLN A 291 3.85 5.37 -14.72
N PHE A 292 4.70 4.51 -14.14
CA PHE A 292 4.26 3.52 -13.18
C PHE A 292 4.02 4.17 -11.81
N ASP A 293 2.80 4.07 -11.32
CA ASP A 293 2.46 4.51 -9.97
C ASP A 293 2.92 3.45 -8.94
N MET A 294 4.10 3.68 -8.36
CA MET A 294 4.69 2.83 -7.33
C MET A 294 3.89 2.83 -6.01
N SER A 295 2.94 3.74 -5.82
CA SER A 295 2.17 3.83 -4.56
C SER A 295 1.30 2.60 -4.34
N ALA A 296 0.78 1.99 -5.42
CA ALA A 296 -0.07 0.80 -5.35
C ALA A 296 0.67 -0.48 -4.93
N MET A 297 1.99 -0.57 -5.18
CA MET A 297 2.82 -1.73 -4.80
C MET A 297 3.29 -1.71 -3.34
N ARG A 298 3.17 -0.57 -2.64
CA ARG A 298 3.59 -0.44 -1.24
C ARG A 298 2.62 -1.08 -0.23
N GLY A 299 1.51 -1.66 -0.67
CA GLY A 299 0.69 -2.60 0.11
C GLY A 299 0.06 -2.05 1.41
N GLY A 300 0.05 -0.73 1.60
CA GLY A 300 -0.71 -0.07 2.65
C GLY A 300 -2.17 0.13 2.24
N ALA A 301 -3.03 0.43 3.21
CA ALA A 301 -4.34 1.06 2.98
C ALA A 301 -4.21 2.16 1.90
N PRO A 302 -5.27 2.41 1.07
CA PRO A 302 -5.18 3.29 -0.10
C PRO A 302 -4.35 4.53 0.23
N ALA A 303 -3.32 4.78 -0.58
CA ALA A 303 -2.35 5.85 -0.35
C ALA A 303 -3.11 7.11 0.09
N VAL A 304 -3.01 7.42 1.38
CA VAL A 304 -3.52 8.68 1.87
C VAL A 304 -2.54 9.68 1.29
N ASN A 305 -2.97 10.42 0.27
CA ASN A 305 -2.14 11.41 -0.37
C ASN A 305 -1.59 12.35 0.72
N PRO A 306 -0.26 12.40 0.95
CA PRO A 306 0.30 13.24 2.00
C PRO A 306 -0.10 14.71 1.83
N GLU A 307 -0.31 15.16 0.59
CA GLU A 307 -0.82 16.50 0.30
C GLU A 307 -2.29 16.69 0.72
N ASP A 308 -3.13 15.66 0.62
CA ASP A 308 -4.51 15.73 1.14
C ASP A 308 -4.52 15.80 2.68
N LEU A 309 -3.58 15.13 3.34
CA LEU A 309 -3.43 15.22 4.80
C LEU A 309 -2.92 16.60 5.23
N LYS A 310 -1.91 17.14 4.55
CA LYS A 310 -1.46 18.53 4.76
C LYS A 310 -2.60 19.52 4.57
N ALA A 311 -3.38 19.38 3.49
CA ALA A 311 -4.55 20.22 3.22
C ALA A 311 -5.60 20.13 4.34
N LYS A 312 -5.80 18.97 4.96
CA LYS A 312 -6.68 18.82 6.14
C LYS A 312 -6.14 19.54 7.36
N VAL A 313 -4.83 19.46 7.63
CA VAL A 313 -4.21 20.20 8.74
C VAL A 313 -4.30 21.71 8.50
N ILE A 314 -4.08 22.19 7.28
CA ILE A 314 -4.25 23.60 6.92
C ILE A 314 -5.73 24.02 7.11
N ARG A 315 -6.67 23.24 6.57
CA ARG A 315 -8.12 23.48 6.73
C ARG A 315 -8.53 23.57 8.19
N LEU A 316 -7.98 22.72 9.06
CA LEU A 316 -8.26 22.77 10.50
C LEU A 316 -8.01 24.18 11.05
N TYR A 317 -6.84 24.77 10.81
CA TYR A 317 -6.52 26.10 11.32
C TYR A 317 -7.27 27.22 10.60
N ASP A 318 -7.48 27.12 9.29
CA ASP A 318 -8.27 28.09 8.52
C ASP A 318 -9.72 28.20 9.02
N GLU A 319 -10.36 27.06 9.28
CA GLU A 319 -11.73 27.02 9.81
C GLU A 319 -11.79 27.53 11.25
N LEU A 320 -10.79 27.20 12.08
CA LEU A 320 -10.69 27.76 13.43
C LEU A 320 -10.50 29.28 13.41
N ASN A 321 -9.73 29.84 12.47
CA ASN A 321 -9.61 31.28 12.27
C ASN A 321 -10.95 31.93 11.85
N ARG A 322 -11.81 31.19 11.14
CA ARG A 322 -13.19 31.59 10.80
C ARG A 322 -14.20 31.35 11.93
N ASN A 323 -13.75 30.96 13.12
CA ASN A 323 -14.59 30.57 14.27
C ASN A 323 -15.51 29.37 14.00
N ASN A 324 -15.21 28.53 13.02
CA ASN A 324 -15.92 27.28 12.80
C ASN A 324 -15.33 26.17 13.69
N MET A 325 -16.00 25.87 14.81
CA MET A 325 -15.55 24.85 15.76
C MET A 325 -15.95 23.42 15.36
N ASP A 326 -16.94 23.25 14.48
CA ASP A 326 -17.43 21.93 14.05
C ASP A 326 -16.37 21.14 13.28
N VAL A 327 -15.41 21.86 12.68
CA VAL A 327 -14.25 21.30 12.00
C VAL A 327 -13.46 20.31 12.88
N LEU A 328 -13.46 20.48 14.21
CA LEU A 328 -12.80 19.56 15.13
C LEU A 328 -13.43 18.16 15.06
N TYR A 329 -14.76 18.07 15.04
CA TYR A 329 -15.48 16.79 14.98
C TYR A 329 -15.44 16.16 13.57
N GLU A 330 -15.28 16.98 12.54
CA GLU A 330 -15.05 16.52 11.17
C GLU A 330 -13.67 15.90 10.99
N ILE A 331 -12.62 16.57 11.48
CA ILE A 331 -11.22 16.23 11.21
C ILE A 331 -10.64 15.28 12.26
N MET A 332 -11.07 15.35 13.52
CA MET A 332 -10.57 14.47 14.58
C MET A 332 -11.38 13.18 14.66
N HIS A 333 -10.69 12.09 14.99
CA HIS A 333 -11.26 10.76 15.16
C HIS A 333 -12.08 10.68 16.45
N PRO A 334 -13.16 9.87 16.53
CA PRO A 334 -13.93 9.71 17.78
C PRO A 334 -13.10 9.17 18.96
N HIS A 335 -12.02 8.45 18.67
CA HIS A 335 -11.06 7.95 19.67
C HIS A 335 -9.75 8.76 19.67
N PHE A 336 -9.85 10.06 19.41
CA PHE A 336 -8.70 10.95 19.34
C PHE A 336 -7.95 11.01 20.68
N THR A 337 -6.62 10.90 20.62
CA THR A 337 -5.72 11.07 21.77
C THR A 337 -4.84 12.31 21.58
N ALA A 338 -4.95 13.28 22.48
CA ALA A 338 -4.04 14.43 22.56
C ALA A 338 -2.90 14.19 23.55
N HIS A 339 -1.69 14.59 23.16
CA HIS A 339 -0.47 14.64 23.97
C HIS A 339 0.10 16.06 23.97
N GLY A 340 0.74 16.44 25.06
CA GLY A 340 1.39 17.73 25.26
C GLY A 340 0.71 18.59 26.31
N GLU A 341 1.44 19.59 26.78
CA GLU A 341 0.99 20.54 27.79
C GLU A 341 0.72 21.89 27.09
N THR A 342 -0.47 22.44 27.28
CA THR A 342 -0.81 23.79 26.81
C THR A 342 -1.73 24.46 27.81
N MET A 343 -1.45 25.72 28.13
CA MET A 343 -2.26 26.53 29.03
C MET A 343 -3.74 26.51 28.61
N GLY A 344 -4.62 26.02 29.49
CA GLY A 344 -6.05 25.83 29.21
C GLY A 344 -6.46 24.42 28.75
N LEU A 345 -5.53 23.49 28.59
CA LEU A 345 -5.79 22.05 28.41
C LEU A 345 -5.52 21.29 29.71
N ASP A 346 -6.45 20.41 30.12
CA ASP A 346 -6.20 19.44 31.19
C ASP A 346 -5.61 18.17 30.56
N PRO A 347 -4.33 17.83 30.85
CA PRO A 347 -3.69 16.64 30.29
C PRO A 347 -4.25 15.32 30.85
N ASN A 348 -5.04 15.36 31.93
CA ASN A 348 -5.65 14.17 32.55
C ASN A 348 -7.11 13.93 32.13
N ASP A 349 -7.65 14.77 31.25
CA ASP A 349 -9.03 14.62 30.79
C ASP A 349 -9.20 13.37 29.93
N LYS A 350 -10.18 12.53 30.28
CA LYS A 350 -10.47 11.29 29.53
C LYS A 350 -11.12 11.55 28.18
N ASP A 351 -11.70 12.74 27.97
CA ASP A 351 -12.24 13.19 26.70
C ASP A 351 -11.30 14.22 26.07
N HIS A 352 -10.26 13.71 25.41
CA HIS A 352 -9.19 14.55 24.84
C HIS A 352 -9.72 15.50 23.74
N LEU A 353 -10.75 15.09 22.98
CA LEU A 353 -11.35 15.95 21.95
C LEU A 353 -12.09 17.14 22.59
N ALA A 354 -12.91 16.87 23.60
CA ALA A 354 -13.59 17.94 24.32
C ALA A 354 -12.60 18.83 25.09
N ALA A 355 -11.51 18.29 25.62
CA ALA A 355 -10.45 19.05 26.26
C ALA A 355 -9.79 20.03 25.27
N VAL A 356 -9.44 19.56 24.06
CA VAL A 356 -8.89 20.42 23.00
C VAL A 356 -9.88 21.53 22.60
N ALA A 357 -11.16 21.20 22.45
CA ALA A 357 -12.19 22.20 22.14
C ALA A 357 -12.29 23.29 23.22
N ARG A 358 -12.26 22.92 24.51
CA ARG A 358 -12.24 23.85 25.63
C ARG A 358 -11.00 24.74 25.65
N GLY A 359 -9.82 24.19 25.39
CA GLY A 359 -8.58 24.97 25.33
C GLY A 359 -8.60 26.02 24.21
N ILE A 360 -9.13 25.68 23.04
CA ILE A 360 -9.30 26.62 21.92
C ILE A 360 -10.32 27.71 22.27
N GLN A 361 -11.43 27.35 22.90
CA GLN A 361 -12.43 28.33 23.36
C GLN A 361 -11.85 29.29 24.40
N TRP A 362 -11.08 28.77 25.36
CA TRP A 362 -10.36 29.58 26.33
C TRP A 362 -9.39 30.55 25.65
N ALA A 363 -8.59 30.07 24.68
CA ALA A 363 -7.67 30.92 23.93
C ALA A 363 -8.42 32.03 23.17
N LYS A 364 -9.54 31.71 22.51
CA LYS A 364 -10.38 32.71 21.82
C LYS A 364 -11.05 33.70 22.77
N TRP A 365 -11.32 33.30 24.01
CA TRP A 365 -11.83 34.20 25.03
C TRP A 365 -10.77 35.22 25.44
N VAL A 366 -9.54 34.77 25.72
CA VAL A 366 -8.41 35.66 26.06
C VAL A 366 -8.02 36.57 24.89
N PHE A 367 -8.00 35.99 23.69
CA PHE A 367 -7.60 36.60 22.43
C PHE A 367 -8.77 36.59 21.43
N PRO A 368 -9.71 37.56 21.47
CA PRO A 368 -10.87 37.59 20.56
C PRO A 368 -10.50 37.68 19.08
N ASP A 369 -9.32 38.24 18.77
CA ASP A 369 -8.71 38.35 17.45
C ASP A 369 -7.69 37.23 17.16
N LEU A 370 -7.75 36.11 17.89
CA LEU A 370 -6.83 34.99 17.74
C LEU A 370 -6.75 34.51 16.29
N TYR A 371 -5.54 34.54 15.75
CA TYR A 371 -5.23 34.07 14.41
C TYR A 371 -4.05 33.10 14.45
N VAL A 372 -4.17 32.01 13.70
CA VAL A 372 -3.13 30.99 13.55
C VAL A 372 -2.69 30.92 12.10
N SER A 373 -1.40 31.07 11.87
CA SER A 373 -0.78 30.79 10.58
C SER A 373 -0.06 29.44 10.62
N VAL A 374 -0.22 28.67 9.54
CA VAL A 374 0.56 27.46 9.30
C VAL A 374 1.76 27.87 8.46
N ASP A 375 2.92 27.97 9.11
CA ASP A 375 4.16 28.40 8.46
C ASP A 375 4.71 27.30 7.53
N GLU A 376 4.60 26.05 7.94
CA GLU A 376 5.22 24.92 7.26
C GLU A 376 4.50 23.61 7.59
N THR A 377 4.43 22.70 6.62
CA THR A 377 3.96 21.33 6.84
C THR A 377 4.89 20.30 6.23
N ILE A 378 5.14 19.23 6.97
CA ILE A 378 5.90 18.06 6.52
C ILE A 378 5.00 16.85 6.71
N ALA A 379 4.92 15.97 5.71
CA ALA A 379 4.13 14.75 5.80
C ALA A 379 4.97 13.54 5.40
N GLU A 380 4.85 12.47 6.19
CA GLU A 380 5.47 11.18 5.95
C GLU A 380 4.45 10.09 6.31
N GLY A 381 4.09 9.25 5.34
CA GLY A 381 3.06 8.23 5.52
C GLY A 381 1.72 8.84 5.96
N ASN A 382 1.21 8.42 7.12
CA ASN A 382 -0.02 8.94 7.73
C ASN A 382 0.23 10.01 8.78
N MET A 383 1.43 10.58 8.88
CA MET A 383 1.77 11.63 9.83
C MET A 383 1.96 12.97 9.14
N VAL A 384 1.45 14.04 9.76
CA VAL A 384 1.66 15.43 9.33
C VAL A 384 2.11 16.28 10.50
N THR A 385 3.29 16.87 10.34
CA THR A 385 3.83 17.89 11.24
C THR A 385 3.48 19.27 10.69
N ALA A 386 3.02 20.18 11.54
CA ALA A 386 2.76 21.57 11.20
C ALA A 386 3.49 22.50 12.17
N ARG A 387 4.24 23.46 11.61
CA ARG A 387 4.82 24.58 12.35
C ARG A 387 3.84 25.75 12.31
N LEU A 388 3.52 26.30 13.47
CA LEU A 388 2.42 27.22 13.67
C LEU A 388 2.94 28.53 14.28
N ARG A 389 2.36 29.65 13.87
CA ARG A 389 2.52 30.94 14.54
C ARG A 389 1.14 31.49 14.89
N TRP A 390 0.96 31.75 16.17
CA TRP A 390 -0.25 32.31 16.75
C TRP A 390 -0.05 33.81 16.98
N ARG A 391 -1.14 34.57 16.84
CA ARG A 391 -1.19 36.01 17.10
C ARG A 391 -2.51 36.36 17.75
N GLY A 392 -2.48 37.19 18.79
CA GLY A 392 -3.71 37.66 19.44
C GLY A 392 -3.46 38.81 20.41
N THR A 393 -4.52 39.57 20.68
CA THR A 393 -4.53 40.71 21.60
C THR A 393 -5.12 40.29 22.94
N VAL A 394 -4.39 40.55 24.03
CA VAL A 394 -4.84 40.21 25.39
C VAL A 394 -5.95 41.18 25.82
N THR A 395 -7.20 40.70 25.80
CA THR A 395 -8.37 41.53 26.14
C THR A 395 -9.02 41.18 27.47
N GLN A 396 -8.63 40.03 28.06
CA GLN A 396 -9.17 39.53 29.32
C GLN A 396 -8.15 39.62 30.44
N GLU A 397 -8.65 39.68 31.68
CA GLU A 397 -7.83 39.41 32.85
C GLU A 397 -7.50 37.92 32.91
N VAL A 398 -6.21 37.60 33.08
CA VAL A 398 -5.73 36.21 33.12
C VAL A 398 -4.90 36.03 34.39
N TYR A 399 -5.29 35.10 35.25
CA TYR A 399 -4.63 34.80 36.53
C TYR A 399 -4.33 36.03 37.42
N GLY A 400 -5.24 36.99 37.45
CA GLY A 400 -5.10 38.22 38.25
C GLY A 400 -4.22 39.31 37.62
N VAL A 401 -3.76 39.11 36.38
CA VAL A 401 -3.09 40.14 35.59
C VAL A 401 -4.13 40.84 34.71
N PRO A 402 -4.33 42.17 34.86
CA PRO A 402 -5.28 42.93 34.06
C PRO A 402 -4.99 42.83 32.55
N PRO A 403 -6.00 43.01 31.68
CA PRO A 403 -5.82 42.94 30.25
C PRO A 403 -4.80 43.98 29.78
N SER A 404 -3.70 43.51 29.19
CA SER A 404 -2.60 44.38 28.78
C SER A 404 -2.91 45.19 27.52
N GLY A 405 -3.91 44.76 26.72
CA GLY A 405 -4.23 45.32 25.42
C GLY A 405 -3.13 45.12 24.36
N LYS A 406 -2.07 44.38 24.68
CA LYS A 406 -0.95 44.13 23.76
C LYS A 406 -1.29 42.96 22.83
N THR A 407 -0.95 43.12 21.56
CA THR A 407 -0.88 41.99 20.62
C THR A 407 0.44 41.24 20.84
N ILE A 408 0.36 39.94 21.00
CA ILE A 408 1.51 39.05 21.18
C ILE A 408 1.53 37.99 20.09
N GLU A 409 2.72 37.45 19.82
CA GLU A 409 2.93 36.33 18.90
C GLU A 409 3.72 35.23 19.60
N TRP A 410 3.36 33.97 19.35
CA TRP A 410 4.08 32.81 19.86
C TRP A 410 4.04 31.67 18.85
N THR A 411 4.97 30.72 18.99
CA THR A 411 5.11 29.61 18.05
C THR A 411 4.65 28.29 18.66
N GLY A 412 4.29 27.34 17.79
CA GLY A 412 3.99 25.98 18.22
C GLY A 412 4.26 24.98 17.11
N ILE A 413 4.30 23.70 17.49
CA ILE A 413 4.43 22.57 16.58
C ILE A 413 3.39 21.51 16.93
N ALA A 414 2.74 21.00 15.89
CA ALA A 414 1.75 19.93 16.00
C ALA A 414 2.19 18.74 15.13
N ILE A 415 2.33 17.56 15.72
CA ILE A 415 2.51 16.30 14.99
C ILE A 415 1.18 15.54 15.05
N ASN A 416 0.61 15.23 13.89
CA ASN A 416 -0.72 14.63 13.77
C ASN A 416 -0.61 13.28 13.08
N ARG A 417 -1.09 12.21 13.72
CA ARG A 417 -1.23 10.89 13.10
C ARG A 417 -2.66 10.69 12.62
N PHE A 418 -2.80 10.22 11.38
CA PHE A 418 -4.07 9.98 10.72
C PHE A 418 -4.45 8.50 10.67
N GLU A 419 -5.74 8.23 10.80
CA GLU A 419 -6.38 6.94 10.60
C GLU A 419 -7.78 7.18 9.99
N ASP A 420 -8.16 6.41 8.97
CA ASP A 420 -9.41 6.61 8.21
C ASP A 420 -9.63 8.06 7.73
N GLY A 421 -8.54 8.77 7.43
CA GLY A 421 -8.55 10.16 6.98
C GLY A 421 -8.87 11.19 8.06
N LYS A 422 -8.89 10.81 9.34
CA LYS A 422 -9.07 11.68 10.52
C LYS A 422 -7.84 11.66 11.43
N ILE A 423 -7.61 12.73 12.18
CA ILE A 423 -6.53 12.79 13.18
C ILE A 423 -6.94 11.92 14.38
N VAL A 424 -6.22 10.82 14.59
CA VAL A 424 -6.47 9.89 15.70
C VAL A 424 -5.55 10.16 16.89
N GLU A 425 -4.41 10.78 16.65
CA GLU A 425 -3.45 11.09 17.71
C GLU A 425 -2.69 12.37 17.38
N ARG A 426 -2.42 13.22 18.38
CA ARG A 426 -1.69 14.47 18.20
C ARG A 426 -0.70 14.72 19.34
N TRP A 427 0.52 15.11 19.00
CA TRP A 427 1.49 15.69 19.93
C TRP A 427 1.62 17.19 19.65
N PHE A 428 1.43 18.03 20.66
CA PHE A 428 1.43 19.48 20.49
C PHE A 428 2.33 20.16 21.53
N ASN A 429 3.21 21.04 21.06
CA ASN A 429 4.09 21.85 21.89
C ASN A 429 3.97 23.32 21.48
N SER A 430 3.94 24.22 22.45
CA SER A 430 3.81 25.66 22.27
C SER A 430 4.89 26.41 23.05
N ASP A 431 5.30 27.59 22.58
CA ASP A 431 6.15 28.53 23.31
C ASP A 431 5.35 29.21 24.44
N GLU A 432 5.06 28.45 25.49
CA GLU A 432 4.27 28.93 26.62
C GLU A 432 4.99 30.03 27.39
N LEU A 433 6.31 29.94 27.54
CA LEU A 433 7.09 30.94 28.25
C LEU A 433 7.02 32.30 27.52
N GLY A 434 7.18 32.30 26.19
CA GLY A 434 7.00 33.48 25.36
C GLY A 434 5.58 34.05 25.48
N MET A 435 4.57 33.18 25.43
CA MET A 435 3.17 33.58 25.60
C MET A 435 2.91 34.20 26.98
N MET A 436 3.37 33.58 28.07
CA MET A 436 3.19 34.07 29.45
C MET A 436 3.91 35.39 29.71
N ARG A 437 5.11 35.58 29.15
CA ARG A 437 5.81 36.87 29.19
C ARG A 437 5.05 37.94 28.41
N GLY A 438 4.54 37.61 27.23
CA GLY A 438 3.71 38.51 26.43
C GLY A 438 2.43 38.95 27.15
N MET A 439 1.80 38.05 27.91
CA MET A 439 0.64 38.35 28.73
C MET A 439 0.97 39.11 30.02
N GLY A 440 2.25 39.21 30.40
CA GLY A 440 2.68 39.85 31.64
C GLY A 440 2.54 38.98 32.90
N LEU A 441 2.32 37.66 32.73
CA LEU A 441 2.29 36.69 33.83
C LEU A 441 3.69 36.41 34.39
N ILE A 442 4.72 36.53 33.54
CA ILE A 442 6.12 36.34 33.89
C ILE A 442 6.89 37.60 33.48
N PRO A 443 7.66 38.23 34.38
CA PRO A 443 8.49 39.38 34.03
C PRO A 443 9.49 39.08 32.90
N SER A 444 9.72 40.07 32.04
CA SER A 444 10.84 40.07 31.09
C SER A 444 12.17 40.11 31.84
N MET A 445 13.20 39.40 31.36
CA MET A 445 14.55 39.43 31.96
C MET A 445 15.40 40.64 31.51
N ASP A 446 14.82 41.62 30.83
CA ASP A 446 15.51 42.86 30.48
C ASP A 446 15.45 43.81 31.68
N GLY A 447 16.50 43.77 32.51
CA GLY A 447 16.56 44.53 33.76
C GLY A 447 16.72 46.04 33.54
N GLU A 448 15.84 46.82 34.17
CA GLU A 448 16.12 48.22 34.49
C GLU A 448 16.90 48.23 35.82
N ALA A 449 18.20 48.54 35.75
CA ALA A 449 18.97 48.87 36.96
C ALA A 449 18.45 50.20 37.53
N PRO A 450 18.29 50.33 38.87
CA PRO A 450 17.78 51.57 39.45
C PRO A 450 18.77 52.71 39.22
N ALA A 451 18.25 53.85 38.77
CA ALA A 451 19.01 55.08 38.58
C ALA A 451 19.56 55.57 39.92
N ASP A 452 20.87 55.41 40.13
CA ASP A 452 21.56 55.98 41.27
C ASP A 452 21.97 57.41 40.93
N SER A 453 21.30 58.38 41.56
CA SER A 453 21.62 59.79 41.48
C SER A 453 22.55 60.16 42.63
N SER A 454 23.88 60.08 42.42
CA SER A 454 24.81 60.98 43.10
C SER A 454 26.23 60.97 42.51
N ASN A 455 26.74 62.19 42.38
CA ASN A 455 28.14 62.60 42.35
C ASN A 455 28.94 62.51 41.04
N ALA A 456 29.04 63.71 40.46
CA ALA A 456 30.08 64.26 39.63
C ALA A 456 31.52 63.87 40.04
N GLU A 457 32.41 63.66 39.06
CA GLU A 457 33.47 64.62 38.68
C GLU A 457 34.48 64.01 37.67
N THR A 458 34.74 64.79 36.61
CA THR A 458 35.99 64.91 35.81
C THR A 458 36.56 63.80 34.90
N GLN A 459 36.69 64.19 33.62
CA GLN A 459 37.55 63.74 32.49
C GLN A 459 39.08 63.72 32.81
N PRO A 460 40.04 63.20 31.97
CA PRO A 460 39.99 63.09 30.48
C PRO A 460 40.69 61.89 29.75
N ALA A 461 40.34 61.78 28.46
CA ALA A 461 41.15 61.50 27.24
C ALA A 461 41.90 60.16 26.96
N ALA A 462 41.48 59.59 25.80
CA ALA A 462 42.24 59.07 24.64
C ALA A 462 43.13 57.82 24.76
N SER A 463 42.80 56.78 23.97
CA SER A 463 43.73 56.14 22.99
C SER A 463 43.01 55.08 22.14
N THR A 464 43.49 54.92 20.91
CA THR A 464 43.03 54.15 19.74
C THR A 464 43.18 52.62 19.82
N ALA A 465 42.28 51.89 19.13
CA ALA A 465 42.30 50.55 18.44
C ALA A 465 43.21 49.39 18.94
N PRO A 466 42.79 48.10 18.86
CA PRO A 466 43.00 47.24 17.66
C PRO A 466 41.86 46.21 17.39
N ALA A 467 41.57 45.79 16.16
CA ALA A 467 42.16 44.73 15.29
C ALA A 467 41.89 43.26 15.68
N ASP A 468 41.50 42.52 14.64
CA ASP A 468 40.93 41.18 14.48
C ASP A 468 41.91 40.01 14.78
N THR A 469 41.41 38.91 15.35
CA THR A 469 42.04 37.58 15.27
C THR A 469 40.98 36.46 15.33
N SER A 470 40.85 35.77 14.20
CA SER A 470 40.23 34.45 14.05
C SER A 470 41.33 33.37 13.99
N LYS A 471 41.06 32.16 14.51
CA LYS A 471 41.93 30.98 14.39
C LYS A 471 41.10 29.71 14.12
N GLU A 472 41.36 29.10 12.95
CA GLU A 472 40.98 27.76 12.51
C GLU A 472 41.84 26.66 13.17
N LEU A 473 41.33 25.42 13.15
CA LEU A 473 42.07 24.18 13.40
C LEU A 473 41.78 23.16 12.29
N THR A 474 42.84 22.62 11.70
CA THR A 474 42.91 21.72 10.53
C THR A 474 43.28 20.26 10.89
N GLU A 475 42.99 19.33 9.96
CA GLU A 475 43.27 17.87 9.92
C GLU A 475 44.77 17.46 10.05
N PRO A 476 45.09 16.15 10.22
CA PRO A 476 46.45 15.63 10.00
C PRO A 476 46.56 14.50 8.95
N THR A 477 47.69 14.48 8.22
CA THR A 477 48.24 13.33 7.45
C THR A 477 49.74 13.11 7.73
N GLU A 478 50.11 11.82 7.76
CA GLU A 478 51.37 11.04 7.64
C GLU A 478 52.80 11.63 7.81
N SER A 479 53.70 10.79 8.34
CA SER A 479 55.17 10.86 8.17
C SER A 479 55.85 9.47 8.22
N THR A 480 56.99 9.36 7.51
CA THR A 480 57.69 8.21 6.89
C THR A 480 58.72 7.40 7.71
N ALA A 481 59.14 6.26 7.14
CA ALA A 481 60.03 5.15 7.60
C ALA A 481 61.55 5.44 7.81
N PRO A 482 62.39 4.42 8.16
CA PRO A 482 63.26 3.79 7.13
C PRO A 482 63.56 2.26 7.25
N THR A 483 64.16 1.73 6.16
CA THR A 483 64.54 0.35 5.74
C THR A 483 65.79 -0.30 6.36
N ALA A 484 65.83 -1.65 6.45
CA ALA A 484 66.89 -2.55 5.93
C ALA A 484 66.51 -4.06 6.02
N ALA A 485 67.12 -4.88 5.15
CA ALA A 485 66.72 -6.20 4.66
C ALA A 485 67.16 -7.44 5.46
N GLY A 486 66.52 -8.61 5.21
CA GLY A 486 67.08 -9.94 5.50
C GLY A 486 66.08 -11.12 5.55
N ASN A 487 65.94 -11.83 4.42
CA ASN A 487 65.50 -13.24 4.20
C ASN A 487 64.83 -14.05 5.33
N SER A 488 63.66 -14.66 5.04
CA SER A 488 63.55 -16.13 4.85
C SER A 488 62.14 -16.60 4.46
N GLN A 489 62.12 -17.58 3.57
CA GLN A 489 61.00 -18.36 3.01
C GLN A 489 60.04 -18.97 4.05
N SER A 490 58.75 -19.09 3.69
CA SER A 490 57.94 -20.33 3.82
C SER A 490 56.56 -20.18 3.15
N GLN A 491 56.00 -21.32 2.75
CA GLN A 491 55.11 -21.61 1.63
C GLN A 491 53.59 -21.42 1.88
N PRO A 492 52.75 -21.44 0.81
CA PRO A 492 51.29 -21.45 0.92
C PRO A 492 50.76 -22.87 1.18
N VAL A 493 49.77 -23.00 2.07
CA VAL A 493 49.08 -24.26 2.33
C VAL A 493 47.96 -24.47 1.32
N THR A 494 48.20 -25.38 0.38
CA THR A 494 47.18 -26.11 -0.39
C THR A 494 46.52 -27.17 0.48
N VAL A 495 45.20 -27.35 0.36
CA VAL A 495 44.53 -28.59 0.80
C VAL A 495 44.03 -29.32 -0.44
N SER A 496 44.65 -30.46 -0.71
CA SER A 496 44.27 -31.42 -1.76
C SER A 496 43.37 -32.52 -1.20
N ALA A 497 42.51 -33.04 -2.08
CA ALA A 497 41.72 -34.24 -1.92
C ALA A 497 42.55 -35.51 -1.64
N PRO A 498 41.92 -36.62 -1.21
CA PRO A 498 42.45 -37.96 -1.44
C PRO A 498 41.68 -38.69 -2.56
N SER A 499 42.44 -39.35 -3.45
CA SER A 499 41.94 -40.25 -4.49
C SER A 499 42.07 -41.73 -4.08
N ALA A 500 41.02 -42.48 -4.40
CA ALA A 500 40.95 -43.85 -4.93
C ALA A 500 41.61 -45.04 -4.20
N VAL A 501 40.79 -46.06 -3.91
CA VAL A 501 41.09 -47.46 -4.27
C VAL A 501 39.83 -48.14 -4.84
N SER A 502 40.08 -48.88 -5.92
CA SER A 502 39.21 -49.66 -6.80
C SER A 502 38.50 -50.86 -6.14
N GLY A 503 37.33 -51.23 -6.67
CA GLY A 503 36.69 -52.54 -6.41
C GLY A 503 35.46 -52.79 -7.30
N ASN A 504 35.68 -53.53 -8.38
CA ASN A 504 34.69 -54.09 -9.33
C ASN A 504 33.47 -54.77 -8.67
N GLY A 505 32.33 -54.75 -9.36
CA GLY A 505 31.22 -55.66 -9.09
C GLY A 505 29.97 -55.39 -9.93
N GLN A 506 29.89 -56.01 -11.11
CA GLN A 506 28.68 -56.14 -11.93
C GLN A 506 27.52 -56.78 -11.15
N SER A 507 26.28 -56.35 -11.43
CA SER A 507 25.23 -57.19 -12.04
C SER A 507 23.80 -56.78 -11.68
N GLN A 508 23.00 -56.59 -12.73
CA GLN A 508 21.67 -57.18 -12.97
C GLN A 508 20.47 -56.74 -12.11
N THR A 509 19.47 -56.04 -12.69
CA THR A 509 18.23 -56.51 -13.39
C THR A 509 17.04 -56.85 -12.49
N ALA A 510 15.84 -56.52 -13.01
CA ALA A 510 14.47 -56.88 -12.62
C ALA A 510 13.86 -56.00 -11.49
N ALA A 511 12.82 -55.18 -11.70
CA ALA A 511 11.50 -55.38 -12.32
C ALA A 511 10.64 -56.45 -11.62
N VAL A 512 9.49 -56.01 -11.07
CA VAL A 512 8.18 -56.68 -10.81
C VAL A 512 7.52 -55.87 -9.67
N GLN A 513 6.51 -55.01 -9.88
CA GLN A 513 5.10 -55.20 -10.29
C GLN A 513 4.19 -55.81 -9.20
N THR A 514 3.14 -55.04 -8.82
CA THR A 514 1.86 -55.46 -8.16
C THR A 514 1.97 -55.93 -6.70
N ARG A 515 1.02 -55.74 -5.77
CA ARG A 515 -0.43 -55.49 -5.79
C ARG A 515 -0.89 -55.12 -4.35
N MET A 516 -1.99 -54.37 -4.25
CA MET A 516 -3.06 -54.38 -3.23
C MET A 516 -2.72 -54.73 -1.77
N GLU A 517 -3.02 -53.79 -0.86
CA GLU A 517 -4.22 -53.81 0.00
C GLU A 517 -4.65 -52.39 0.34
#